data_AF-A0A2B7ZUR7-F1
#
_entry.id   AF-A0A2B7ZUR7-F1
#
_cell.length_a   1.000
_cell.length_b   1.000
_cell.length_c   1.000
_cell.angle_alpha   90.00
_cell.angle_beta   90.00
_cell.angle_gamma   90.00
#
_symmetry.space_group_name_H-M   'P 1'
#
loop_
_entity.id
_entity.type
_entity.pdbx_description
1 polymer ?
#
loop_
_entity_poly.entity_id
_entity_poly.type
_entity_poly.pdbx_seq_one_letter_code
_entity_poly.pdbx_strand_id
1 'polypeptide(L)'
;MITGHTAGFIWRLEESFEHPVQWLVSVVCLLHANDLPLRHLYEALDGATTGPRGFSGSIGKRLVTCSEHPVSSFEPVQLTEQLSNVDPKELSTDQRYLMEICNNIRIGECEVDLAMRNPGCLNHSRWLTTANRILRLYVSDKKPSENLKTLVTYIIRVYTPM
;
A
#
# COMPACT_ATOMS: atom_id res chain seq x y z
N MET A 1 11.98 13.51 23.25
CA MET A 1 12.48 12.35 22.48
C MET A 1 11.30 11.40 22.30
N ILE A 2 10.90 11.10 21.05
CA ILE A 2 9.65 10.36 20.75
C ILE A 2 9.83 8.86 21.06
N THR A 3 11.00 8.30 20.73
CA THR A 3 11.42 6.93 21.01
C THR A 3 12.56 6.94 22.02
N GLY A 4 12.35 6.36 23.21
CA GLY A 4 13.37 6.25 24.26
C GLY A 4 13.03 5.12 25.20
N HIS A 5 14.00 4.23 25.46
CA HIS A 5 13.85 2.98 26.23
C HIS A 5 13.39 3.21 27.69
N THR A 6 13.56 4.43 28.20
CA THR A 6 13.00 4.89 29.47
C THR A 6 12.54 6.34 29.30
N ALA A 7 11.28 6.63 29.61
CA ALA A 7 10.65 7.97 29.56
C ALA A 7 10.44 8.62 28.16
N GLY A 8 10.50 7.86 27.07
CA GLY A 8 10.01 8.31 25.75
C GLY A 8 8.49 8.52 25.73
N PHE A 9 8.00 9.34 24.80
CA PHE A 9 6.56 9.59 24.66
C PHE A 9 5.75 8.29 24.42
N ILE A 10 6.29 7.39 23.60
CA ILE A 10 5.66 6.07 23.33
C ILE A 10 5.59 5.23 24.60
N TRP A 11 6.70 5.11 25.33
CA TRP A 11 6.75 4.35 26.58
C TRP A 11 5.70 4.84 27.61
N ARG A 12 5.52 6.16 27.73
CA ARG A 12 4.49 6.74 28.62
C ARG A 12 3.05 6.48 28.15
N LEU A 13 2.83 6.40 26.84
CA LEU A 13 1.54 5.99 26.29
C LEU A 13 1.28 4.50 26.57
N GLU A 14 2.27 3.64 26.36
CA GLU A 14 2.16 2.20 26.65
C GLU A 14 1.84 1.94 28.12
N GLU A 15 2.48 2.68 29.03
CA GLU A 15 2.19 2.64 30.47
C GLU A 15 0.76 3.11 30.79
N SER A 16 0.25 4.13 30.10
CA SER A 16 -1.09 4.69 30.34
C SER A 16 -2.22 3.85 29.75
N PHE A 17 -1.96 3.12 28.66
CA PHE A 17 -2.95 2.29 27.97
C PHE A 17 -2.82 0.79 28.29
N GLU A 18 -1.80 0.38 29.05
CA GLU A 18 -1.47 -1.02 29.34
C GLU A 18 -1.34 -1.89 28.07
N HIS A 19 -1.02 -1.28 26.92
CA HIS A 19 -0.95 -1.92 25.61
C HIS A 19 0.32 -1.49 24.85
N PRO A 20 1.02 -2.42 24.17
CA PRO A 20 2.21 -2.09 23.39
C PRO A 20 1.84 -1.37 22.09
N VAL A 21 1.86 -0.03 22.10
CA VAL A 21 1.59 0.81 20.92
C VAL A 21 2.83 1.05 20.05
N GLN A 22 4.02 0.64 20.51
CA GLN A 22 5.27 0.80 19.77
C GLN A 22 5.23 0.11 18.40
N TRP A 23 4.55 -1.03 18.29
CA TRP A 23 4.35 -1.73 17.02
C TRP A 23 3.50 -0.89 16.05
N LEU A 24 2.35 -0.38 16.50
CA LEU A 24 1.45 0.44 15.68
C LEU A 24 2.11 1.74 15.21
N VAL A 25 2.87 2.39 16.11
CA VAL A 25 3.64 3.59 15.75
C VAL A 25 4.74 3.23 14.75
N SER A 26 5.42 2.10 14.90
CA SER A 26 6.43 1.64 13.94
C SER A 26 5.84 1.41 12.55
N VAL A 27 4.70 0.72 12.43
CA VAL A 27 4.05 0.46 11.14
C VAL A 27 3.62 1.75 10.45
N VAL A 28 3.00 2.68 11.19
CA VAL A 28 2.57 3.97 10.63
C VAL A 28 3.77 4.82 10.21
N CYS A 29 4.83 4.86 11.02
CA CYS A 29 6.04 5.60 10.70
C CYS A 29 6.78 5.04 9.48
N LEU A 30 6.91 3.72 9.39
CA LEU A 30 7.57 3.08 8.26
C LEU A 30 6.74 3.26 6.97
N LEU A 31 5.40 3.17 7.05
CA LEU A 31 4.55 3.40 5.87
C LEU A 31 4.72 4.82 5.33
N HIS A 32 4.77 5.82 6.23
CA HIS A 32 5.08 7.20 5.84
C HIS A 32 6.50 7.37 5.29
N ALA A 33 7.48 6.61 5.79
CA ALA A 33 8.83 6.64 5.26
C ALA A 33 8.90 6.12 3.81
N ASN A 34 8.02 5.16 3.46
CA ASN A 34 7.94 4.56 2.12
C ASN A 34 7.21 5.43 1.08
N ASP A 35 6.41 6.41 1.53
CA ASP A 35 5.67 7.31 0.65
C ASP A 35 6.59 8.10 -0.31
N LEU A 36 7.72 8.59 0.20
CA LEU A 36 8.65 9.40 -0.59
C LEU A 36 9.43 8.57 -1.64
N PRO A 37 10.03 7.41 -1.29
CA PRO A 37 10.58 6.48 -2.27
C PRO A 37 9.59 6.03 -3.35
N LEU A 38 8.36 5.67 -2.95
CA LEU A 38 7.32 5.28 -3.90
C LEU A 38 7.00 6.42 -4.86
N ARG A 39 6.93 7.65 -4.36
CA ARG A 39 6.71 8.85 -5.17
C ARG A 39 7.79 9.04 -6.22
N HIS A 40 9.06 9.00 -5.84
CA HIS A 40 10.16 9.17 -6.79
C HIS A 40 10.17 8.08 -7.85
N LEU A 41 9.91 6.82 -7.45
CA LEU A 41 9.81 5.72 -8.41
C LEU A 41 8.65 5.94 -9.39
N TYR A 42 7.50 6.38 -8.88
CA TYR A 42 6.34 6.67 -9.70
C TYR A 42 6.61 7.79 -10.70
N GLU A 43 7.21 8.90 -10.24
CA GLU A 43 7.57 10.03 -11.09
C GLU A 43 8.57 9.64 -12.19
N ALA A 44 9.51 8.71 -11.90
CA ALA A 44 10.44 8.18 -12.89
C ALA A 44 9.77 7.29 -13.96
N LEU A 45 8.71 6.56 -13.59
CA LEU A 45 8.07 5.57 -14.46
C LEU A 45 6.87 6.11 -15.26
N ASP A 46 6.11 7.04 -14.70
CA ASP A 46 4.87 7.58 -15.31
C ASP A 46 4.90 9.12 -15.45
N GLY A 47 5.95 9.77 -14.96
CA GLY A 47 6.12 11.22 -15.04
C GLY A 47 5.58 11.98 -13.83
N ALA A 48 5.90 13.27 -13.77
CA ALA A 48 5.52 14.14 -12.67
C ALA A 48 4.00 14.37 -12.59
N THR A 49 3.51 14.64 -11.38
CA THR A 49 2.10 15.02 -11.21
C THR A 49 1.85 16.41 -11.81
N THR A 50 0.76 16.57 -12.57
CA THR A 50 0.39 17.85 -13.23
C THR A 50 -0.44 18.76 -12.33
N GLY A 51 -0.76 18.32 -11.11
CA GLY A 51 -1.48 19.10 -10.10
C GLY A 51 -1.88 18.26 -8.87
N PRO A 52 -2.63 18.83 -7.92
CA PRO A 52 -2.98 18.19 -6.64
C PRO A 52 -3.98 17.03 -6.76
N ARG A 53 -4.42 16.67 -7.97
CA ARG A 53 -5.25 15.48 -8.26
C ARG A 53 -4.90 14.81 -9.60
N GLY A 54 -3.86 15.32 -10.28
CA GLY A 54 -3.60 15.05 -11.69
C GLY A 54 -2.30 14.30 -11.84
N PHE A 55 -2.36 13.12 -12.44
CA PHE A 55 -1.19 12.43 -12.97
C PHE A 55 -1.10 12.66 -14.48
N SER A 56 0.08 12.95 -15.00
CA SER A 56 0.28 13.15 -16.44
C SER A 56 0.28 11.83 -17.21
N GLY A 57 0.83 10.79 -16.60
CA GLY A 57 1.12 9.55 -17.27
C GLY A 57 -0.06 8.63 -17.46
N SER A 58 0.20 7.58 -18.22
CA SER A 58 -0.82 6.61 -18.63
C SER A 58 -1.30 5.76 -17.46
N ILE A 59 -0.41 5.45 -16.51
CA ILE A 59 -0.75 4.68 -15.32
C ILE A 59 -1.64 5.54 -14.42
N GLY A 60 -1.26 6.79 -14.17
CA GLY A 60 -1.98 7.66 -13.26
C GLY A 60 -3.38 8.06 -13.72
N LYS A 61 -3.60 8.21 -15.03
CA LYS A 61 -4.94 8.36 -15.58
C LYS A 61 -5.82 7.14 -15.29
N ARG A 62 -5.25 5.94 -15.41
CA ARG A 62 -5.96 4.68 -15.12
C ARG A 62 -6.19 4.45 -13.64
N LEU A 63 -5.35 5.01 -12.76
CA LEU A 63 -5.57 4.93 -11.31
C LEU A 63 -6.89 5.58 -10.92
N VAL A 64 -7.39 6.59 -11.63
CA VAL A 64 -8.66 7.27 -11.31
C VAL A 64 -9.87 6.34 -11.49
N THR A 65 -9.83 5.43 -12.45
CA THR A 65 -10.94 4.53 -12.80
C THR A 65 -10.71 3.08 -12.37
N CYS A 66 -9.60 2.77 -11.68
CA CYS A 66 -9.24 1.40 -11.30
C CYS A 66 -10.32 0.66 -10.50
N SER A 67 -11.11 1.37 -9.68
CA SER A 67 -12.17 0.79 -8.86
C SER A 67 -13.38 0.30 -9.66
N GLU A 68 -13.57 0.81 -10.88
CA GLU A 68 -14.72 0.48 -11.74
C GLU A 68 -14.48 -0.80 -12.55
N HIS A 69 -13.24 -1.27 -12.62
CA HIS A 69 -12.86 -2.40 -13.44
C HIS A 69 -12.97 -3.71 -12.66
N PRO A 70 -13.55 -4.76 -13.27
CA PRO A 70 -13.58 -6.08 -12.66
C PRO A 70 -12.16 -6.63 -12.52
N VAL A 71 -12.00 -7.59 -11.62
CA VAL A 71 -10.74 -8.32 -11.47
C VAL A 71 -10.57 -9.28 -12.65
N SER A 72 -9.35 -9.31 -13.19
CA SER A 72 -8.96 -10.16 -14.30
C SER A 72 -7.97 -11.24 -13.82
N SER A 73 -7.65 -12.21 -14.68
CA SER A 73 -6.49 -13.08 -14.45
C SER A 73 -5.20 -12.26 -14.49
N PHE A 74 -4.36 -12.38 -13.45
CA PHE A 74 -3.07 -11.70 -13.33
C PHE A 74 -1.98 -12.71 -12.96
N GLU A 75 -0.71 -12.34 -13.19
CA GLU A 75 0.44 -13.17 -12.83
C GLU A 75 0.81 -12.95 -11.35
N PRO A 76 1.04 -14.02 -10.57
CA PRO A 76 1.44 -13.87 -9.19
C PRO A 76 2.83 -13.27 -9.06
N VAL A 77 3.01 -12.40 -8.06
CA VAL A 77 4.32 -11.81 -7.75
C VAL A 77 4.93 -12.52 -6.56
N GLN A 78 6.09 -13.15 -6.75
CA GLN A 78 6.76 -13.87 -5.67
C GLN A 78 7.29 -12.91 -4.59
N LEU A 79 6.93 -13.20 -3.35
CA LEU A 79 7.49 -12.61 -2.14
C LEU A 79 8.49 -13.58 -1.52
N THR A 80 9.70 -13.09 -1.26
CA THR A 80 10.72 -13.82 -0.49
C THR A 80 10.52 -13.69 1.02
N GLU A 81 9.74 -12.71 1.48
CA GLU A 81 9.55 -12.40 2.89
C GLU A 81 8.14 -12.77 3.36
N GLN A 82 8.03 -13.23 4.62
CA GLN A 82 6.75 -13.54 5.25
C GLN A 82 5.94 -12.25 5.47
N LEU A 83 4.62 -12.32 5.24
CA LEU A 83 3.70 -11.29 5.71
C LEU A 83 3.85 -11.15 7.23
N SER A 84 3.90 -9.92 7.71
CA SER A 84 3.82 -9.59 9.12
C SER A 84 2.56 -10.21 9.74
N ASN A 85 2.72 -10.91 10.87
CA ASN A 85 1.64 -11.68 11.52
C ASN A 85 0.78 -10.79 12.42
N VAL A 86 0.26 -9.71 11.83
CA VAL A 86 -0.47 -8.65 12.52
C VAL A 86 -1.91 -9.08 12.74
N ASP A 87 -2.47 -8.80 13.92
CA ASP A 87 -3.91 -8.92 14.14
C ASP A 87 -4.66 -7.91 13.25
N PRO A 88 -5.52 -8.35 12.33
CA PRO A 88 -6.28 -7.46 11.46
C PRO A 88 -7.07 -6.37 12.21
N LYS A 89 -7.41 -6.58 13.48
CA LYS A 89 -8.14 -5.61 14.32
C LYS A 89 -7.33 -4.36 14.65
N GLU A 90 -6.01 -4.47 14.68
CA GLU A 90 -5.09 -3.37 14.98
C GLU A 90 -4.78 -2.52 13.73
N LEU A 91 -5.22 -2.96 12.55
CA LEU A 91 -4.99 -2.29 11.27
C LEU A 91 -6.12 -1.33 10.91
N SER A 92 -5.74 -0.17 10.37
CA SER A 92 -6.67 0.71 9.66
C SER A 92 -7.24 0.02 8.41
N THR A 93 -8.38 0.53 7.92
CA THR A 93 -9.04 0.00 6.72
C THR A 93 -8.11 -0.02 5.50
N ASP A 94 -7.30 1.03 5.31
CA ASP A 94 -6.36 1.13 4.18
C ASP A 94 -5.20 0.14 4.29
N GLN A 95 -4.67 -0.08 5.49
CA GLN A 95 -3.60 -1.06 5.74
C GLN A 95 -4.11 -2.50 5.59
N ARG A 96 -5.32 -2.78 6.07
CA ARG A 96 -5.94 -4.09 5.92
C ARG A 96 -6.16 -4.43 4.45
N TYR A 97 -6.65 -3.45 3.67
CA TYR A 97 -6.78 -3.61 2.22
C TYR A 97 -5.45 -3.93 1.55
N LEU A 98 -4.39 -3.21 1.90
CA LEU A 98 -3.04 -3.42 1.40
C LEU A 98 -2.55 -4.85 1.66
N MET A 99 -2.70 -5.34 2.90
CA MET A 99 -2.26 -6.69 3.26
C MET A 99 -3.03 -7.77 2.52
N GLU A 100 -4.36 -7.66 2.46
CA GLU A 100 -5.22 -8.61 1.77
C GLU A 100 -4.92 -8.65 0.26
N ILE A 101 -4.73 -7.49 -0.39
CA ILE A 101 -4.44 -7.45 -1.83
C ILE A 101 -3.02 -7.94 -2.15
N CYS A 102 -2.02 -7.63 -1.32
CA CYS A 102 -0.67 -8.16 -1.48
C CYS A 102 -0.66 -9.69 -1.35
N ASN A 103 -1.40 -10.25 -0.39
CA ASN A 103 -1.50 -11.70 -0.23
C ASN A 103 -2.18 -12.37 -1.43
N ASN A 104 -3.25 -11.77 -1.95
CA ASN A 104 -3.95 -12.24 -3.14
C ASN A 104 -3.05 -12.18 -4.39
N ILE A 105 -2.29 -11.09 -4.57
CA ILE A 105 -1.31 -10.98 -5.66
C ILE A 105 -0.21 -12.03 -5.55
N ARG A 106 0.22 -12.37 -4.32
CA ARG A 106 1.20 -13.43 -4.09
C ARG A 106 0.67 -14.82 -4.46
N ILE A 107 -0.59 -15.11 -4.13
CA ILE A 107 -1.22 -16.39 -4.41
C ILE A 107 -1.60 -16.51 -5.90
N GLY A 108 -1.90 -15.40 -6.57
CA GLY A 108 -2.40 -15.39 -7.94
C GLY A 108 -3.93 -15.48 -8.02
N GLU A 109 -4.61 -15.39 -6.88
CA GLU A 109 -6.07 -15.47 -6.78
C GLU A 109 -6.57 -14.22 -6.04
N CYS A 110 -7.69 -13.67 -6.48
CA CYS A 110 -8.28 -12.51 -5.83
C CYS A 110 -9.76 -12.76 -5.57
N GLU A 111 -10.14 -12.66 -4.30
CA GLU A 111 -11.52 -12.81 -3.87
C GLU A 111 -12.43 -11.70 -4.42
N VAL A 112 -13.66 -12.08 -4.77
CA VAL A 112 -14.67 -11.17 -5.32
C VAL A 112 -15.03 -10.04 -4.33
N ASP A 113 -15.01 -10.32 -3.03
CA ASP A 113 -15.32 -9.30 -2.02
C ASP A 113 -14.24 -8.21 -1.97
N LEU A 114 -12.96 -8.60 -2.05
CA LEU A 114 -11.85 -7.64 -2.14
C LEU A 114 -11.90 -6.88 -3.48
N ALA A 115 -12.35 -7.57 -4.54
CA ALA A 115 -12.63 -6.97 -5.83
C ALA A 115 -13.74 -5.90 -5.77
N MET A 116 -14.67 -5.93 -4.81
CA MET A 116 -15.72 -4.91 -4.72
C MET A 116 -15.36 -3.74 -3.79
N ARG A 117 -14.35 -3.90 -2.93
CA ARG A 117 -13.92 -2.85 -2.01
C ARG A 117 -13.26 -1.69 -2.75
N ASN A 118 -13.67 -0.47 -2.40
CA ASN A 118 -13.05 0.74 -2.90
C ASN A 118 -11.72 0.99 -2.15
N PRO A 119 -10.56 1.02 -2.83
CA PRO A 119 -9.27 1.31 -2.22
C PRO A 119 -9.13 2.74 -1.69
N GLY A 120 -10.13 3.61 -1.86
CA GLY A 120 -10.14 5.00 -1.37
C GLY A 120 -9.87 6.03 -2.47
N CYS A 121 -10.08 7.31 -2.17
CA CYS A 121 -9.85 8.41 -3.13
C CYS A 121 -8.37 8.78 -3.24
N LEU A 122 -7.88 9.04 -4.46
CA LEU A 122 -6.51 9.50 -4.68
C LEU A 122 -6.24 10.79 -3.89
N ASN A 123 -5.17 10.77 -3.12
CA ASN A 123 -4.68 11.92 -2.36
C ASN A 123 -3.15 11.92 -2.41
N HIS A 124 -2.55 12.98 -2.94
CA HIS A 124 -1.09 13.09 -3.08
C HIS A 124 -0.37 13.30 -1.74
N SER A 125 -1.10 13.56 -0.66
CA SER A 125 -0.58 13.57 0.72
C SER A 125 -0.64 12.19 1.39
N ARG A 126 -1.28 11.20 0.78
CA ARG A 126 -1.43 9.83 1.32
C ARG A 126 -1.08 8.81 0.24
N TRP A 127 0.19 8.43 0.15
CA TRP A 127 0.65 7.53 -0.90
C TRP A 127 0.22 6.08 -0.68
N LEU A 128 -0.13 5.69 0.55
CA LEU A 128 -0.76 4.39 0.83
C LEU A 128 -2.01 4.13 -0.03
N THR A 129 -2.91 5.10 -0.15
CA THR A 129 -4.12 4.98 -0.98
C THR A 129 -3.74 4.86 -2.47
N THR A 130 -2.68 5.55 -2.89
CA THR A 130 -2.14 5.44 -4.25
C THR A 130 -1.55 4.05 -4.49
N ALA A 131 -0.81 3.48 -3.54
CA ALA A 131 -0.29 2.12 -3.59
C ALA A 131 -1.42 1.08 -3.71
N ASN A 132 -2.47 1.20 -2.88
CA ASN A 132 -3.66 0.35 -2.95
C ASN A 132 -4.32 0.38 -4.33
N ARG A 133 -4.42 1.57 -4.94
CA ARG A 133 -4.98 1.74 -6.29
C ARG A 133 -4.06 1.17 -7.38
N ILE A 134 -2.74 1.24 -7.22
CA ILE A 134 -1.77 0.63 -8.15
C ILE A 134 -1.91 -0.89 -8.13
N LEU A 135 -1.96 -1.50 -6.93
CA LEU A 135 -2.17 -2.94 -6.78
C LEU A 135 -3.54 -3.35 -7.34
N ARG A 136 -4.57 -2.54 -7.10
CA ARG A 136 -5.89 -2.79 -7.67
C ARG A 136 -5.89 -2.73 -9.20
N LEU A 137 -5.19 -1.74 -9.76
CA LEU A 137 -5.07 -1.61 -11.21
C LEU A 137 -4.38 -2.83 -11.83
N TYR A 138 -3.35 -3.37 -11.18
CA TYR A 138 -2.64 -4.57 -11.64
C TYR A 138 -3.55 -5.79 -11.72
N VAL A 139 -4.32 -6.03 -10.67
CA VAL A 139 -5.27 -7.15 -10.57
C VAL A 139 -6.40 -7.04 -11.61
N SER A 140 -6.77 -5.82 -12.01
CA SER A 140 -7.78 -5.58 -13.05
C SER A 140 -7.23 -5.58 -14.48
N ASP A 141 -5.91 -5.53 -14.67
CA ASP A 141 -5.27 -5.42 -15.98
C ASP A 141 -4.85 -6.79 -16.53
N LYS A 142 -5.42 -7.21 -17.67
CA LYS A 142 -5.05 -8.46 -18.35
C LYS A 142 -3.65 -8.42 -18.95
N LYS A 143 -3.13 -7.23 -19.26
CA LYS A 143 -1.82 -7.03 -19.89
C LYS A 143 -1.10 -5.86 -19.19
N PRO A 144 -0.67 -6.05 -17.94
CA PRO A 144 0.00 -4.99 -17.19
C PRO A 144 1.30 -4.59 -17.90
N SER A 145 1.54 -3.28 -17.99
CA SER A 145 2.79 -2.75 -18.53
C SER A 145 3.98 -3.11 -17.63
N GLU A 146 5.19 -3.16 -18.18
CA GLU A 146 6.40 -3.44 -17.39
C GLU A 146 6.63 -2.39 -16.29
N ASN A 147 6.27 -1.14 -16.54
CA ASN A 147 6.31 -0.07 -15.53
C ASN A 147 5.32 -0.36 -14.38
N LEU A 148 4.10 -0.86 -14.70
CA LEU A 148 3.12 -1.24 -13.69
C LEU A 148 3.60 -2.44 -12.88
N LYS A 149 4.16 -3.47 -13.54
CA LYS A 149 4.78 -4.62 -12.86
C LYS A 149 5.90 -4.20 -11.91
N THR A 150 6.74 -3.26 -12.34
CA THR A 150 7.83 -2.70 -11.52
C THR A 150 7.29 -2.02 -10.27
N LEU A 151 6.27 -1.18 -10.41
CA LEU A 151 5.62 -0.51 -9.27
C LEU A 151 5.00 -1.52 -8.29
N VAL A 152 4.27 -2.51 -8.80
CA VAL A 152 3.62 -3.55 -7.98
C VAL A 152 4.67 -4.35 -7.22
N THR A 153 5.74 -4.77 -7.90
CA THR A 153 6.85 -5.51 -7.27
C THR A 153 7.51 -4.69 -6.18
N TYR A 154 7.71 -3.38 -6.41
CA TYR A 154 8.26 -2.48 -5.41
C TYR A 154 7.34 -2.36 -4.19
N ILE A 155 6.05 -2.09 -4.40
CA ILE A 155 5.07 -1.95 -3.32
C ILE A 155 5.02 -3.23 -2.48
N ILE A 156 4.91 -4.39 -3.13
CA ILE A 156 4.87 -5.68 -2.45
C ILE A 156 6.15 -5.90 -1.63
N ARG A 157 7.33 -5.59 -2.16
CA ARG A 157 8.59 -5.79 -1.42
C ARG A 157 8.78 -4.81 -0.26
N VAL A 158 8.32 -3.58 -0.39
CA VAL A 158 8.62 -2.50 0.56
C VAL A 158 7.52 -2.30 1.60
N TYR A 159 6.26 -2.58 1.24
CA TYR A 159 5.10 -2.36 2.11
C TYR A 159 4.60 -3.65 2.82
N THR A 160 4.95 -4.84 2.33
CA THR A 160 4.53 -6.10 2.95
C THR A 160 5.30 -6.54 4.21
N PRO A 161 6.61 -6.31 4.38
CA PRO A 161 7.34 -6.76 5.59
C PRO A 161 7.07 -5.90 6.84
N MET A 162 5.96 -5.17 6.87
CA MET A 162 5.68 -4.06 7.79
C MET A 162 4.57 -4.36 8.77
#